data_AF-A0A968HZE8-F1
#
_entry.id   AF-A0A968HZE8-F1
#
_cell.length_a   1.000
_cell.length_b   1.000
_cell.length_c   1.000
_cell.angle_alpha   90.00
_cell.angle_beta   90.00
_cell.angle_gamma   90.00
#
_symmetry.space_group_name_H-M   'P 1'
#
loop_
_entity.id
_entity.type
_entity.pdbx_description
1 polymer ?
#
loop_
_entity_poly.entity_id
_entity_poly.type
_entity_poly.pdbx_seq_one_letter_code
_entity_poly.pdbx_strand_id
1 'polypeptide(L)' 'MSNLTSPLASDSLADHPELFWSDFKQVISTSSGFKRWVLERGLDIHAQGETLDQLIQSYLKKTLETLAY' A
#
# COMPACT_ATOMS: atom_id res chain seq x y z
N MET A 1 -17.43 -14.06 -37.92
CA MET A 1 -17.23 -12.60 -37.99
C MET A 1 -17.06 -12.10 -36.57
N SER A 2 -15.84 -11.67 -36.23
CA SER A 2 -15.51 -10.45 -35.47
C SER A 2 -16.26 -10.21 -34.13
N ASN A 3 -15.66 -10.12 -32.94
CA ASN A 3 -14.30 -9.70 -32.59
C ASN A 3 -13.86 -10.23 -31.21
N LEU A 4 -12.59 -10.59 -31.14
CA LEU A 4 -11.76 -10.55 -29.94
C LEU A 4 -11.49 -9.07 -29.61
N THR A 5 -11.93 -8.61 -28.46
CA THR A 5 -11.39 -7.38 -27.86
C THR A 5 -11.48 -7.51 -26.35
N SER A 6 -10.50 -8.21 -25.78
CA SER A 6 -10.05 -7.89 -24.43
C SER A 6 -9.36 -6.52 -24.51
N PRO A 7 -9.84 -5.48 -23.82
CA PRO A 7 -8.96 -4.38 -23.51
C PRO A 7 -8.07 -4.87 -22.37
N LEU A 8 -6.85 -5.22 -22.76
CA LEU A 8 -5.68 -5.04 -21.94
C LEU A 8 -5.70 -3.58 -21.43
N ALA A 9 -6.41 -3.31 -20.35
CA ALA A 9 -6.20 -2.13 -19.54
C ALA A 9 -5.08 -2.46 -18.55
N SER A 10 -3.91 -2.78 -19.10
CA SER A 10 -2.65 -2.37 -18.49
C SER A 10 -2.53 -0.88 -18.74
N ASP A 11 -3.45 -0.12 -18.14
CA ASP A 11 -3.34 1.32 -18.07
C ASP A 11 -2.13 1.57 -17.17
N SER A 12 -1.14 2.26 -17.72
CA SER A 12 0.15 2.48 -17.07
C SER A 12 -0.09 3.13 -15.71
N LEU A 13 -0.04 2.34 -14.63
CA LEU A 13 -0.09 2.83 -13.24
C LEU A 13 0.94 3.95 -12.98
N ALA A 14 1.96 4.05 -13.84
CA ALA A 14 2.97 5.10 -13.89
C ALA A 14 2.43 6.50 -14.25
N ASP A 15 1.33 6.61 -15.02
CA ASP A 15 0.74 7.91 -15.41
C ASP A 15 -0.18 8.50 -14.34
N HIS A 16 -0.51 7.72 -13.30
CA HIS A 16 -1.40 8.12 -12.20
C HIS A 16 -0.78 7.81 -10.83
N PRO A 17 0.20 8.62 -10.37
CA PRO A 17 0.89 8.39 -9.10
C PRO A 17 -0.05 8.39 -7.89
N GLU A 18 -1.17 9.13 -7.94
CA GLU A 18 -2.19 9.15 -6.88
C GLU A 18 -2.95 7.81 -6.78
N LEU A 19 -3.27 7.19 -7.92
CA LEU A 19 -3.92 5.88 -7.95
C LEU A 19 -2.95 4.81 -7.44
N PHE A 20 -1.70 4.88 -7.87
CA PHE A 20 -0.63 4.03 -7.34
C PHE A 20 -0.52 4.13 -5.82
N TRP A 21 -0.50 5.36 -5.27
CA TRP A 21 -0.39 5.56 -3.83
C TRP A 21 -1.62 5.01 -3.09
N SER A 22 -2.83 5.24 -3.61
CA SER A 22 -4.05 4.69 -3.01
C SER A 22 -4.03 3.15 -2.95
N ASP A 23 -3.73 2.50 -4.07
CA ASP A 23 -3.68 1.04 -4.15
C ASP A 23 -2.59 0.46 -3.26
N PHE A 24 -1.41 1.10 -3.27
CA PHE A 24 -0.30 0.72 -2.41
C PHE A 24 -0.68 0.79 -0.92
N LYS A 25 -1.34 1.87 -0.50
CA LYS A 25 -1.82 2.00 0.89
C LYS A 25 -2.80 0.91 1.27
N GLN A 26 -3.71 0.57 0.36
CA GLN A 26 -4.66 -0.52 0.59
C GLN A 26 -3.95 -1.87 0.75
N VAL A 27 -2.98 -2.17 -0.12
CA VAL A 27 -2.22 -3.44 -0.04
C VAL A 27 -1.42 -3.52 1.27
N ILE A 28 -0.71 -2.46 1.65
CA ILE A 28 0.08 -2.48 2.88
C ILE A 28 -0.81 -2.54 4.13
N SER A 29 -1.85 -1.70 4.22
CA SER A 29 -2.74 -1.65 5.38
C SER A 29 -3.51 -2.96 5.62
N THR A 30 -3.77 -3.72 4.56
CA THR A 30 -4.45 -5.02 4.67
C THR A 30 -3.51 -6.17 5.02
N SER A 31 -2.19 -5.98 4.87
CA SER A 31 -1.17 -6.99 5.15
C SER A 31 -1.12 -7.37 6.64
N SER A 32 -0.84 -8.64 6.91
CA SER A 32 -0.72 -9.17 8.29
C SER A 32 0.48 -8.57 9.04
N GLY A 33 1.59 -8.32 8.34
CA GLY A 33 2.79 -7.70 8.90
C GLY A 33 2.53 -6.29 9.42
N PHE A 34 1.89 -5.45 8.59
CA PHE A 34 1.54 -4.09 9.00
C PHE A 34 0.55 -4.09 10.17
N LYS A 35 -0.56 -4.85 10.08
CA LYS A 35 -1.58 -4.93 11.14
C LYS A 35 -0.96 -5.34 12.48
N ARG A 36 -0.10 -6.36 12.46
CA ARG A 36 0.60 -6.82 13.67
C ARG A 36 1.54 -5.75 14.22
N TRP A 37 2.33 -5.11 13.36
CA TRP A 37 3.27 -4.06 13.77
C TRP A 37 2.56 -2.84 14.41
N VAL A 38 1.39 -2.46 13.89
CA VAL A 38 0.55 -1.39 14.46
C VAL A 38 0.02 -1.79 15.84
N LEU A 39 -0.55 -3.00 15.97
CA LEU A 39 -1.08 -3.52 17.24
C LEU A 39 -0.01 -3.65 18.33
N GLU A 40 1.16 -4.19 17.99
CA GLU A 40 2.29 -4.36 18.93
C GLU A 40 2.78 -3.02 19.51
N ARG A 41 2.49 -1.91 18.83
CA ARG A 41 2.85 -0.56 19.26
C ARG A 41 1.69 0.20 19.93
N GLY A 42 0.52 -0.42 20.06
CA GLY A 42 -0.68 0.23 20.61
C GLY A 42 -1.21 1.37 19.73
N LEU A 43 -0.94 1.31 18.42
CA LEU A 43 -1.39 2.31 17.45
C LEU A 43 -2.77 1.91 16.88
N ASP A 44 -3.46 2.86 16.27
CA ASP A 44 -4.79 2.62 15.68
C ASP A 44 -4.70 1.91 14.32
N ILE A 45 -5.26 0.70 14.25
CA ILE A 45 -5.34 -0.12 13.02
C ILE A 45 -6.38 0.40 12.02
N HIS A 46 -7.29 1.25 12.46
CA HIS A 46 -8.36 1.83 11.64
C HIS A 46 -8.04 3.24 11.17
N ALA A 47 -6.83 3.75 11.45
CA ALA A 47 -6.37 5.05 10.99
C ALA A 47 -6.60 5.25 9.49
N GLN A 48 -7.03 6.46 9.11
CA GLN A 48 -7.33 6.86 7.73
C GLN A 48 -6.61 8.16 7.39
N GLY A 49 -6.57 8.50 6.11
CA GLY A 49 -6.00 9.76 5.64
C GLY A 49 -4.53 9.91 6.02
N GLU A 50 -4.13 11.11 6.45
CA GLU A 50 -2.73 11.44 6.76
C GLU A 50 -2.12 10.53 7.84
N THR A 51 -2.90 10.14 8.84
CA THR A 51 -2.41 9.23 9.89
C THR A 51 -2.03 7.86 9.32
N LEU A 52 -2.82 7.33 8.39
CA LEU A 52 -2.50 6.08 7.71
C LEU A 52 -1.20 6.20 6.90
N ASP A 53 -1.03 7.33 6.20
CA ASP A 53 0.14 7.61 5.38
C ASP A 53 1.42 7.63 6.25
N GLN A 54 1.37 8.29 7.42
CA GLN A 54 2.49 8.33 8.38
C GLN A 54 2.82 6.95 8.96
N LEU A 55 1.80 6.14 9.27
CA LEU A 55 2.00 4.78 9.77
C LEU A 55 2.66 3.88 8.73
N ILE A 56 2.20 3.95 7.47
CA ILE A 56 2.76 3.18 6.36
C ILE A 56 4.22 3.57 6.10
N GLN A 57 4.53 4.86 6.07
CA GLN A 57 5.91 5.33 5.92
C GLN A 57 6.81 4.84 7.05
N SER A 58 6.34 4.91 8.30
CA SER A 58 7.09 4.44 9.48
C SER A 58 7.34 2.93 9.43
N TYR A 59 6.35 2.16 9.03
CA TYR A 59 6.46 0.71 8.86
C TYR A 59 7.47 0.33 7.77
N LEU A 60 7.40 0.97 6.61
CA LEU A 60 8.33 0.72 5.50
C LEU A 60 9.75 1.10 5.87
N LYS A 61 9.95 2.28 6.47
CA LYS A 61 11.26 2.72 6.95
C LYS A 61 11.87 1.67 7.88
N LYS A 62 11.12 1.21 8.88
CA LYS A 62 11.60 0.21 9.82
C LYS A 62 11.91 -1.13 9.15
N THR A 63 11.08 -1.54 8.20
CA THR A 63 11.25 -2.80 7.47
C THR A 63 12.52 -2.76 6.60
N LEU A 64 12.73 -1.66 5.87
CA LEU A 64 13.92 -1.43 5.06
C LEU A 64 15.19 -1.34 5.90
N GLU A 65 15.13 -0.63 7.03
CA GLU A 65 16.23 -0.60 8.01
C GLU A 65 16.59 -2.01 8.48
N THR A 66 15.60 -2.88 8.71
CA THR A 66 15.85 -4.25 9.18
C THR A 66 16.44 -5.15 8.11
N LEU A 67 16.15 -4.91 6.83
CA LEU A 67 16.68 -5.66 5.69
C LEU A 67 18.04 -5.15 5.20
N ALA A 68 18.44 -3.93 5.59
CA ALA A 68 19.72 -3.33 5.22
C ALA A 68 20.90 -3.76 6.12
N TYR A 69 20.64 -4.59 7.12
CA TYR A 69 21.63 -5.26 7.96
C TYR A 69 21.81 -6.72 7.53
#